data_AF-A0A4Q0MGF8-F1
#
_entry.id   AF-A0A4Q0MGF8-F1
#
_cell.length_a   1.000
_cell.length_b   1.000
_cell.length_c   1.000
_cell.angle_alpha   90.00
_cell.angle_beta   90.00
_cell.angle_gamma   90.00
#
_symmetry.space_group_name_H-M   'P 1'
#
loop_
_entity.id
_entity.type
_entity.pdbx_description
1 polymer ?
#
loop_
_entity_poly.entity_id
_entity_poly.type
_entity_poly.pdbx_seq_one_letter_code
_entity_poly.pdbx_strand_id
1 'polypeptide(L)'
;MREPPVGQVPTADPGFDVPADVYADHVVLRPPNRLKARAVRHVDPKDSSEVDPVRRAEHALDLLSHEFDLWMNAEIDALEAARLATAKRRDAGSLADLYRAAHDLRGQAATFGFPLAGEIADGLCDLMDALGDRPPPQPLVDHHVEAIRAIVREGARDRDHPLGAALAAGLAEMRDAIAPRIDGQ
;
A
#
# COMPACT_ATOMS: atom_id res chain seq x y z
N MET A 1 -42.40 -17.96 5.44
CA MET A 1 -42.95 -19.03 6.31
C MET A 1 -42.00 -20.21 6.17
N ARG A 2 -41.19 -20.54 7.18
CA ARG A 2 -40.22 -21.65 7.10
C ARG A 2 -40.94 -22.95 7.44
N GLU A 3 -40.70 -23.99 6.64
CA GLU A 3 -41.30 -25.31 6.87
C GLU A 3 -40.86 -25.86 8.24
N PRO A 4 -41.76 -26.54 8.97
CA PRO A 4 -41.43 -27.11 10.27
C PRO A 4 -40.47 -28.30 10.13
N PRO A 5 -39.60 -28.54 11.12
CA PRO A 5 -38.68 -29.67 11.10
C PRO A 5 -39.45 -30.99 11.11
N VAL A 6 -38.96 -31.98 10.37
CA VAL A 6 -39.61 -33.29 10.16
C VAL A 6 -39.23 -34.28 11.28
N GLY A 7 -38.15 -34.02 12.00
CA GLY A 7 -37.75 -34.82 13.15
C GLY A 7 -36.44 -34.36 13.79
N GLN A 8 -36.04 -35.06 14.84
CA GLN A 8 -34.80 -34.81 15.58
C GLN A 8 -34.05 -36.13 15.76
N VAL A 9 -32.74 -36.12 15.52
CA VAL A 9 -31.92 -37.34 15.60
C VAL A 9 -31.29 -37.42 17.00
N PRO A 10 -31.52 -38.51 17.76
CA PRO A 10 -30.81 -38.71 19.02
C PRO A 10 -29.35 -39.13 18.75
N THR A 11 -28.41 -38.44 19.38
CA THR A 11 -26.95 -38.62 19.21
C THR A 11 -26.44 -39.80 20.07
N ALA A 12 -25.53 -40.60 19.50
CA ALA A 12 -25.01 -41.84 20.12
C ALA A 12 -23.53 -41.76 20.55
N ASP A 13 -22.92 -40.57 20.58
CA ASP A 13 -21.49 -40.40 20.90
C ASP A 13 -21.26 -39.22 21.87
N PRO A 14 -20.75 -39.46 23.10
CA PRO A 14 -20.69 -38.47 24.19
C PRO A 14 -19.66 -37.32 24.00
N GLY A 15 -18.91 -37.30 22.89
CA GLY A 15 -17.84 -36.32 22.67
C GLY A 15 -18.21 -35.07 21.86
N PHE A 16 -19.33 -35.09 21.13
CA PHE A 16 -19.69 -34.00 20.20
C PHE A 16 -21.21 -33.83 20.08
N ASP A 17 -21.86 -33.41 21.17
CA ASP A 17 -23.29 -33.08 21.16
C ASP A 17 -23.53 -31.75 20.43
N VAL A 18 -23.79 -31.85 19.12
CA VAL A 18 -24.29 -30.75 18.31
C VAL A 18 -25.74 -31.05 17.95
N PRO A 19 -26.72 -30.37 18.58
CA PRO A 19 -28.13 -30.50 18.22
C PRO A 19 -28.35 -30.23 16.73
N ALA A 20 -29.09 -31.11 16.05
CA ALA A 20 -29.39 -31.01 14.63
C ALA A 20 -30.90 -30.95 14.40
N ASP A 21 -31.37 -29.97 13.63
CA ASP A 21 -32.74 -29.92 13.10
C ASP A 21 -32.73 -30.54 11.70
N VAL A 22 -33.59 -31.53 11.44
CA VAL A 22 -33.67 -32.19 10.13
C VAL A 22 -34.89 -31.66 9.35
N TYR A 23 -34.63 -31.17 8.14
CA TYR A 23 -35.62 -30.76 7.15
C TYR A 23 -35.59 -31.73 5.96
N ALA A 24 -36.59 -31.63 5.06
CA ALA A 24 -36.76 -32.59 3.97
C ALA A 24 -35.57 -32.66 2.99
N ASP A 25 -34.86 -31.55 2.80
CA ASP A 25 -33.76 -31.39 1.85
C ASP A 25 -32.41 -31.05 2.51
N HIS A 26 -32.37 -30.75 3.81
CA HIS A 26 -31.15 -30.35 4.51
C HIS A 26 -31.18 -30.59 6.02
N VAL A 27 -30.00 -30.58 6.65
CA VAL A 27 -29.81 -30.71 8.10
C VAL A 27 -29.14 -29.45 8.63
N VAL A 28 -29.71 -28.85 9.68
CA VAL A 28 -29.17 -27.65 10.34
C VAL A 28 -28.53 -28.05 11.67
N LEU A 29 -27.21 -27.95 11.74
CA LEU A 29 -26.45 -28.11 12.98
C LEU A 29 -26.48 -26.82 13.79
N ARG A 30 -26.90 -26.86 15.05
CA ARG A 30 -26.89 -25.73 15.98
C ARG A 30 -25.91 -25.98 17.13
N PRO A 31 -24.61 -25.67 16.95
CA PRO A 31 -23.65 -25.73 18.05
C PRO A 31 -24.12 -24.89 19.24
N PRO A 32 -24.00 -25.40 20.48
CA PRO A 32 -24.40 -24.64 21.67
C PRO A 32 -23.58 -23.34 21.76
N ASN A 33 -24.26 -22.21 21.95
CA ASN A 33 -23.60 -20.91 22.05
C ASN A 33 -22.86 -20.78 23.39
N ARG A 34 -21.56 -21.08 23.37
CA ARG A 34 -20.66 -21.00 24.54
C ARG A 34 -19.98 -19.63 24.68
N LEU A 35 -20.35 -18.64 23.86
CA LEU A 35 -19.70 -17.32 23.87
C LEU A 35 -19.85 -16.65 25.24
N LYS A 36 -21.02 -16.75 25.90
CA LYS A 36 -21.23 -16.17 27.24
C LYS A 36 -20.29 -16.75 28.31
N ALA A 37 -19.95 -18.04 28.21
CA ALA A 37 -19.05 -18.71 29.15
C ALA A 37 -17.57 -18.41 28.90
N ARG A 38 -17.22 -17.94 27.70
CA ARG A 38 -15.82 -17.67 27.29
C ARG A 38 -15.51 -16.17 27.11
N ALA A 39 -16.51 -15.32 26.92
CA ALA A 39 -16.35 -13.89 26.63
C ALA A 39 -16.41 -13.01 27.88
N VAL A 40 -16.96 -13.50 29.00
CA VAL A 40 -17.03 -12.74 30.25
C VAL A 40 -15.75 -13.00 31.05
N ARG A 41 -14.64 -12.41 30.60
CA ARG A 41 -13.49 -12.16 31.48
C ARG A 41 -13.76 -10.84 32.17
N HIS A 42 -14.25 -10.89 33.42
CA HIS A 42 -14.21 -9.70 34.27
C HIS A 42 -12.73 -9.37 34.49
N VAL A 43 -12.28 -8.25 33.93
CA VAL A 43 -10.99 -7.67 34.26
C VAL A 43 -11.22 -6.87 35.53
N ASP A 44 -10.58 -7.26 36.63
CA ASP A 44 -10.62 -6.48 37.86
C ASP A 44 -10.06 -5.07 37.56
N PRO A 45 -10.74 -3.97 37.97
CA PRO A 45 -10.28 -2.61 37.70
C PRO A 45 -8.91 -2.26 38.31
N LYS A 46 -8.39 -3.14 39.16
CA LYS A 46 -7.09 -3.00 39.82
C LYS A 46 -5.93 -3.56 38.98
N ASP A 47 -6.20 -4.42 38.01
CA ASP A 47 -5.19 -4.98 37.09
C ASP A 47 -5.01 -4.12 35.82
N SER A 48 -5.85 -3.12 35.60
CA SER A 48 -5.73 -2.19 34.46
C SER A 48 -4.73 -1.05 34.69
N SER A 49 -4.07 -0.99 35.85
CA SER A 49 -3.17 0.14 36.19
C SER A 49 -1.71 -0.04 35.76
N GLU A 50 -1.32 -1.18 35.17
CA GLU A 50 0.10 -1.44 34.80
C GLU A 50 0.41 -1.31 33.30
N VAL A 51 -0.59 -1.25 32.41
CA VAL A 51 -0.36 -1.07 30.98
C VAL A 51 -1.10 0.17 30.53
N ASP A 52 -0.38 1.28 30.36
CA ASP A 52 -0.90 2.49 29.72
C ASP A 52 -1.27 2.14 28.26
N PRO A 53 -2.56 2.02 27.92
CA PRO A 53 -2.98 1.59 26.61
C PRO A 53 -2.66 2.64 25.53
N VAL A 54 -2.56 3.92 25.91
CA VAL A 54 -2.22 5.02 25.00
C VAL A 54 -0.74 4.91 24.64
N ARG A 55 0.14 4.78 25.64
CA ARG A 55 1.58 4.61 25.41
C ARG A 55 1.90 3.39 24.56
N ARG A 56 1.19 2.27 24.78
CA ARG A 56 1.34 1.05 23.95
C ARG A 56 0.92 1.30 22.50
N ALA A 57 -0.13 2.08 22.28
CA ALA A 57 -0.58 2.45 20.93
C ALA A 57 0.43 3.39 20.25
N GLU A 58 0.92 4.41 20.95
CA GLU A 58 1.95 5.34 20.44
C GLU A 58 3.23 4.61 20.03
N HIS A 59 3.73 3.70 20.87
CA HIS A 59 4.90 2.88 20.55
C HIS A 59 4.67 1.97 19.32
N ALA A 60 3.46 1.44 19.16
CA ALA A 60 3.13 0.64 17.98
C ALA A 60 3.08 1.50 16.70
N LEU A 61 2.60 2.74 16.79
CA LEU A 61 2.60 3.69 15.67
C LEU A 61 4.03 4.13 15.31
N ASP A 62 4.89 4.35 16.30
CA ASP A 62 6.29 4.73 16.08
C ASP A 62 7.07 3.64 15.33
N LEU A 63 6.91 2.38 15.75
CA LEU A 63 7.47 1.23 15.03
C LEU A 63 6.98 1.15 13.58
N LEU A 64 5.67 1.34 13.36
CA LEU A 64 5.09 1.30 12.03
C LEU A 64 5.59 2.45 11.14
N SER A 65 5.79 3.65 11.72
CA SER A 65 6.32 4.80 10.98
C SER A 65 7.74 4.54 10.48
N HIS A 66 8.58 3.87 11.28
CA HIS A 66 9.92 3.48 10.86
C HIS A 66 9.88 2.45 9.72
N GLU A 67 8.93 1.52 9.74
CA GLU A 67 8.74 0.57 8.63
C GLU A 67 8.38 1.28 7.32
N PHE A 68 7.56 2.35 7.36
CA PHE A 68 7.23 3.14 6.16
C PHE A 68 8.46 3.81 5.55
N ASP A 69 9.37 4.33 6.37
CA ASP A 69 10.61 4.95 5.88
C ASP A 69 11.54 3.90 5.25
N LEU A 70 11.64 2.71 5.84
CA LEU A 70 12.40 1.61 5.26
C LEU A 70 11.82 1.17 3.90
N TRP A 71 10.49 1.05 3.79
CA TRP A 71 9.83 0.67 2.54
C TRP A 71 10.00 1.75 1.48
N MET A 72 9.83 3.03 1.83
CA MET A 72 10.06 4.13 0.90
C MET A 72 11.49 4.14 0.36
N ASN A 73 12.50 3.91 1.21
CA ASN A 73 13.88 3.81 0.76
C ASN A 73 14.12 2.61 -0.17
N ALA A 74 13.48 1.47 0.09
CA ALA A 74 13.56 0.30 -0.79
C ALA A 74 12.96 0.60 -2.18
N GLU A 75 11.84 1.32 -2.25
CA GLU A 75 11.25 1.74 -3.54
C GLU A 75 12.16 2.73 -4.29
N ILE A 76 12.82 3.65 -3.57
CA ILE A 76 13.82 4.55 -4.17
C ILE A 76 15.01 3.77 -4.72
N ASP A 77 15.52 2.79 -3.99
CA ASP A 77 16.64 1.95 -4.41
C ASP A 77 16.28 1.15 -5.69
N ALA A 78 15.06 0.62 -5.75
CA ALA A 78 14.55 -0.07 -6.92
C ALA A 78 14.45 0.88 -8.14
N LEU A 79 13.93 2.08 -7.93
CA LEU A 79 13.84 3.11 -8.97
C LEU A 79 15.22 3.56 -9.46
N GLU A 80 16.19 3.73 -8.55
CA GLU A 80 17.55 4.12 -8.91
C GLU A 80 18.27 3.00 -9.69
N ALA A 81 18.09 1.75 -9.31
CA ALA A 81 18.60 0.61 -10.06
C ALA A 81 18.02 0.58 -11.49
N ALA A 82 16.72 0.81 -11.65
CA ALA A 82 16.06 0.86 -12.95
C ALA A 82 16.51 2.05 -13.81
N ARG A 83 16.73 3.23 -13.19
CA ARG A 83 17.32 4.41 -13.83
C ARG A 83 18.69 4.09 -14.41
N LEU A 84 19.57 3.48 -13.62
CA LEU A 84 20.93 3.12 -14.04
C LEU A 84 20.93 2.06 -15.15
N ALA A 85 20.00 1.09 -15.09
CA ALA A 85 19.81 0.10 -16.14
C ALA A 85 19.37 0.75 -17.46
N THR A 86 18.40 1.68 -17.38
CA THR A 86 17.90 2.43 -18.54
C THR A 86 18.98 3.29 -19.17
N ALA A 87 19.79 3.98 -18.36
CA ALA A 87 20.92 4.78 -18.86
C ALA A 87 21.92 3.96 -19.68
N LYS A 88 22.09 2.68 -19.36
CA LYS A 88 23.03 1.77 -20.03
C LYS A 88 22.44 1.06 -21.24
N ARG A 89 21.22 0.51 -21.12
CA ARG A 89 20.64 -0.38 -22.14
C ARG A 89 19.70 0.32 -23.10
N ARG A 90 18.85 1.21 -22.61
CA ARG A 90 17.81 1.93 -23.38
C ARG A 90 16.96 1.00 -24.28
N ASP A 91 16.70 -0.21 -23.81
CA ASP A 91 15.90 -1.25 -24.47
C ASP A 91 14.52 -1.41 -23.82
N ALA A 92 13.60 -2.10 -24.50
CA ALA A 92 12.23 -2.30 -23.99
C ALA A 92 12.18 -2.91 -22.58
N GLY A 93 13.11 -3.81 -22.25
CA GLY A 93 13.21 -4.41 -20.92
C GLY A 93 13.59 -3.39 -19.84
N SER A 94 14.62 -2.57 -20.07
CA SER A 94 15.00 -1.51 -19.12
C SER A 94 13.94 -0.42 -18.98
N LEU A 95 13.24 -0.08 -20.06
CA LEU A 95 12.10 0.85 -20.00
C LEU A 95 10.94 0.26 -19.20
N ALA A 96 10.60 -1.02 -19.39
CA ALA A 96 9.57 -1.68 -18.59
C ALA A 96 9.94 -1.74 -17.10
N ASP A 97 11.21 -2.03 -16.78
CA ASP A 97 11.70 -2.01 -15.39
C ASP A 97 11.58 -0.63 -14.75
N LEU A 98 11.94 0.43 -15.49
CA LEU A 98 11.82 1.82 -15.03
C LEU A 98 10.37 2.21 -14.81
N TYR A 99 9.49 1.88 -15.75
CA TYR A 99 8.06 2.18 -15.63
C TYR A 99 7.46 1.50 -14.41
N ARG A 100 7.77 0.21 -14.21
CA ARG A 100 7.27 -0.56 -13.07
C ARG A 100 7.73 0.04 -11.75
N ALA A 101 9.01 0.37 -11.62
CA ALA A 101 9.53 0.97 -10.39
C ALA A 101 8.90 2.35 -10.11
N ALA A 102 8.71 3.18 -11.14
CA ALA A 102 8.03 4.47 -11.00
C ALA A 102 6.55 4.28 -10.61
N HIS A 103 5.86 3.31 -11.21
CA HIS A 103 4.45 3.03 -10.95
C HIS A 103 4.23 2.48 -9.53
N ASP A 104 5.09 1.57 -9.06
CA ASP A 104 5.02 1.04 -7.70
C ASP A 104 5.23 2.18 -6.68
N LEU A 105 6.26 3.02 -6.88
CA LEU A 105 6.51 4.19 -6.02
C LEU A 105 5.33 5.18 -6.03
N ARG A 106 4.76 5.49 -7.20
CA ARG A 106 3.54 6.31 -7.32
C ARG A 106 2.41 5.78 -6.45
N GLY A 107 2.14 4.47 -6.52
CA GLY A 107 1.04 3.83 -5.81
C GLY A 107 1.23 3.77 -4.29
N GLN A 108 2.48 3.74 -3.83
CA GLN A 108 2.82 3.51 -2.43
C GLN A 108 3.25 4.77 -1.67
N ALA A 109 3.81 5.77 -2.35
CA ALA A 109 4.44 6.93 -1.70
C ALA A 109 3.48 7.70 -0.78
N ALA A 110 2.21 7.86 -1.16
CA ALA A 110 1.20 8.50 -0.30
C ALA A 110 0.94 7.70 0.99
N THR A 111 0.94 6.36 0.91
CA THR A 111 0.78 5.47 2.07
C THR A 111 1.98 5.58 3.01
N PHE A 112 3.18 5.80 2.47
CA PHE A 112 4.41 6.00 3.25
C PHE A 112 4.58 7.44 3.77
N GLY A 113 3.62 8.33 3.47
CA GLY A 113 3.63 9.72 3.92
C GLY A 113 4.47 10.65 3.05
N PHE A 114 4.75 10.31 1.79
CA PHE A 114 5.48 11.14 0.82
C PHE A 114 4.66 11.42 -0.45
N PRO A 115 3.49 12.09 -0.34
CA PRO A 115 2.59 12.29 -1.48
C PRO A 115 3.25 13.01 -2.66
N LEU A 116 4.12 14.00 -2.40
CA LEU A 116 4.83 14.73 -3.45
C LEU A 116 5.82 13.85 -4.22
N ALA A 117 6.44 12.86 -3.58
CA ALA A 117 7.27 11.88 -4.28
C ALA A 117 6.42 11.03 -5.24
N GLY A 118 5.21 10.67 -4.82
CA GLY A 118 4.25 9.97 -5.66
C GLY A 118 3.79 10.80 -6.87
N GLU A 119 3.56 12.11 -6.70
CA GLU A 119 3.20 13.02 -7.80
C GLU A 119 4.34 13.15 -8.82
N ILE A 120 5.59 13.22 -8.37
CA ILE A 120 6.74 13.25 -9.27
C ILE A 120 6.89 11.92 -10.02
N ALA A 121 6.69 10.79 -9.35
CA ALA A 121 6.73 9.48 -9.99
C ALA A 121 5.61 9.30 -11.02
N ASP A 122 4.41 9.83 -10.74
CA ASP A 122 3.31 9.88 -11.69
C ASP A 122 3.70 10.65 -12.96
N GLY A 123 4.32 11.82 -12.79
CA GLY A 123 4.82 12.60 -13.91
C GLY A 123 5.86 11.89 -14.77
N LEU A 124 6.64 10.96 -14.20
CA LEU A 124 7.54 10.09 -14.96
C LEU A 124 6.77 9.01 -15.73
N CYS A 125 5.74 8.40 -15.13
CA CYS A 125 4.86 7.46 -15.82
C CYS A 125 4.16 8.13 -17.01
N ASP A 126 3.58 9.32 -16.82
CA ASP A 126 2.93 10.10 -17.89
C ASP A 126 3.89 10.38 -19.06
N LEU A 127 5.14 10.75 -18.75
CA LEU A 127 6.18 10.96 -19.76
C LEU A 127 6.44 9.68 -20.58
N MET A 128 6.56 8.54 -19.89
CA MET A 128 6.83 7.26 -20.54
C MET A 128 5.64 6.79 -21.37
N ASP A 129 4.42 6.97 -20.87
CA ASP A 129 3.18 6.65 -21.58
C ASP A 129 3.04 7.49 -22.87
N ALA A 130 3.38 8.78 -22.82
CA ALA A 130 3.39 9.65 -24.01
C ALA A 130 4.45 9.23 -25.05
N LEU A 131 5.55 8.63 -24.62
CA LEU A 131 6.64 8.19 -25.50
C LEU A 131 6.40 6.79 -26.10
N GLY A 132 5.60 5.96 -25.44
CA GLY A 132 5.42 4.55 -25.78
C GLY A 132 6.74 3.77 -25.66
N ASP A 133 7.12 3.06 -26.71
CA ASP A 133 8.36 2.27 -26.73
C ASP A 133 9.64 3.13 -26.87
N ARG A 134 9.51 4.46 -27.04
CA ARG A 134 10.66 5.34 -27.21
C ARG A 134 11.31 5.64 -25.86
N PRO A 135 12.65 5.56 -25.75
CA PRO A 135 13.32 5.84 -24.49
C PRO A 135 13.29 7.34 -24.16
N PRO A 136 12.93 7.73 -22.93
CA PRO A 136 12.91 9.13 -22.52
C PRO A 136 14.32 9.75 -22.55
N PRO A 137 14.42 11.09 -22.64
CA PRO A 137 15.66 11.80 -22.42
C PRO A 137 16.22 11.45 -21.04
N GLN A 138 17.43 10.89 -20.98
CA GLN A 138 18.04 10.45 -19.71
C GLN A 138 18.10 11.57 -18.66
N PRO A 139 18.44 12.82 -19.00
CA PRO A 139 18.42 13.90 -18.01
C PRO A 139 17.06 14.06 -17.35
N LEU A 140 15.95 13.94 -18.10
CA LEU A 140 14.62 14.12 -17.52
C LEU A 140 14.29 13.03 -16.50
N VAL A 141 14.67 11.77 -16.80
CA VAL A 141 14.57 10.65 -15.85
C VAL A 141 15.42 10.94 -14.61
N ASP A 142 16.67 11.39 -14.79
CA ASP A 142 17.56 11.70 -13.68
C ASP A 142 16.97 12.79 -12.77
N HIS A 143 16.38 13.85 -13.33
CA HIS A 143 15.77 14.91 -12.52
C HIS A 143 14.56 14.42 -11.72
N HIS A 144 13.74 13.51 -12.28
CA HIS A 144 12.61 12.92 -11.54
C HIS A 144 13.10 12.10 -10.34
N VAL A 145 14.09 11.22 -10.57
CA VAL A 145 14.63 10.36 -9.50
C VAL A 145 15.35 11.19 -8.44
N GLU A 146 16.16 12.18 -8.82
CA GLU A 146 16.83 13.05 -7.85
C GLU A 146 15.84 13.91 -7.04
N ALA A 147 14.75 14.38 -7.65
CA ALA A 147 13.72 15.13 -6.93
C ALA A 147 12.99 14.24 -5.91
N ILE A 148 12.65 13.00 -6.27
CA ILE A 148 12.06 12.01 -5.34
C ILE A 148 13.00 11.78 -4.15
N ARG A 149 14.30 11.55 -4.42
CA ARG A 149 15.32 11.36 -3.38
C ARG A 149 15.45 12.57 -2.48
N ALA A 150 15.40 13.78 -3.05
CA ALA A 150 15.45 15.02 -2.28
C ALA A 150 14.23 15.15 -1.36
N ILE A 151 13.01 14.89 -1.85
CA ILE A 151 11.78 14.94 -1.04
C ILE A 151 11.87 14.02 0.17
N VAL A 152 12.31 12.78 -0.04
CA VAL A 152 12.39 11.79 1.05
C VAL A 152 13.50 12.16 2.04
N ARG A 153 14.67 12.57 1.55
CA ARG A 153 15.79 12.99 2.39
C ARG A 153 15.45 14.21 3.26
N GLU A 154 14.75 15.19 2.70
CA GLU A 154 14.36 16.40 3.43
C GLU A 154 13.10 16.19 4.31
N GLY A 155 12.50 14.99 4.29
CA GLY A 155 11.32 14.69 5.09
C GLY A 155 10.09 15.49 4.67
N ALA A 156 9.97 15.84 3.38
CA ALA A 156 8.87 16.62 2.83
C ALA A 156 7.59 15.78 2.72
N ARG A 157 6.96 15.50 3.88
CA ARG A 157 5.80 14.62 4.02
C ARG A 157 4.46 15.31 3.71
N ASP A 158 4.41 16.62 3.81
CA ASP A 158 3.21 17.40 3.52
C ASP A 158 3.16 17.80 2.03
N ARG A 159 1.95 17.82 1.46
CA ARG A 159 1.73 18.29 0.07
C ARG A 159 2.09 19.76 -0.13
N ASP A 160 2.03 20.56 0.93
CA ASP A 160 2.34 21.98 0.89
C ASP A 160 3.81 22.28 1.20
N HIS A 161 4.67 21.24 1.29
CA HIS A 161 6.09 21.45 1.55
C HIS A 161 6.72 22.24 0.39
N PRO A 162 7.26 23.45 0.64
CA PRO A 162 7.61 24.39 -0.42
C PRO A 162 8.66 23.84 -1.40
N LEU A 163 9.61 23.06 -0.89
CA LEU A 163 10.60 22.38 -1.73
C LEU A 163 9.96 21.36 -2.68
N GLY A 164 9.09 20.50 -2.16
CA GLY A 164 8.53 19.41 -2.96
C GLY A 164 7.53 19.94 -3.98
N ALA A 165 6.74 20.95 -3.61
CA ALA A 165 5.85 21.64 -4.54
C ALA A 165 6.64 22.33 -5.68
N ALA A 166 7.74 23.02 -5.35
CA ALA A 166 8.59 23.66 -6.35
C ALA A 166 9.26 22.64 -7.29
N LEU A 167 9.73 21.50 -6.76
CA LEU A 167 10.30 20.42 -7.56
C LEU A 167 9.25 19.79 -8.50
N ALA A 168 8.06 19.48 -7.98
CA ALA A 168 6.98 18.90 -8.78
C ALA A 168 6.54 19.84 -9.91
N ALA A 169 6.37 21.13 -9.61
CA ALA A 169 6.02 22.15 -10.61
C ALA A 169 7.10 22.30 -11.69
N GLY A 170 8.37 22.43 -11.30
CA GLY A 170 9.48 22.58 -12.26
C GLY A 170 9.63 21.37 -13.19
N LEU A 171 9.43 20.15 -12.68
CA LEU A 171 9.46 18.94 -13.51
C LEU A 171 8.28 18.85 -14.48
N ALA A 172 7.09 19.26 -14.04
CA ALA A 172 5.93 19.34 -14.93
C ALA A 172 6.20 20.31 -16.09
N GLU A 173 6.74 21.49 -15.81
CA GLU A 173 7.13 22.46 -16.85
C GLU A 173 8.18 21.88 -17.82
N MET A 174 9.19 21.15 -17.31
CA MET A 174 10.20 20.52 -18.14
C MET A 174 9.62 19.45 -19.08
N ARG A 175 8.67 18.64 -18.59
CA ARG A 175 7.97 17.64 -19.40
C ARG A 175 7.12 18.31 -20.48
N ASP A 176 6.36 19.34 -20.12
CA ASP A 176 5.47 20.05 -21.05
C ASP A 176 6.26 20.79 -22.14
N ALA A 177 7.46 21.30 -21.83
CA ALA A 177 8.35 21.87 -22.85
C ALA A 177 8.85 20.84 -23.88
N ILE A 178 8.83 19.56 -23.52
CA ILE A 178 9.29 18.45 -24.38
C ILE A 178 8.12 17.82 -25.15
N ALA A 179 6.89 17.86 -24.62
CA ALA A 179 5.70 17.26 -25.24
C ALA A 179 5.45 17.66 -26.72
N PRO A 180 5.59 18.94 -27.15
CA PRO A 180 5.41 19.31 -28.56
C PRO A 180 6.41 18.64 -29.52
N ARG A 181 7.56 18.18 -29.00
CA ARG A 181 8.60 17.48 -29.78
C ARG A 181 8.33 15.98 -29.89
N ILE A 182 7.45 15.45 -29.03
CA ILE A 182 7.05 14.04 -28.97
C ILE A 182 5.92 13.78 -29.98
N ASP A 183 4.98 14.73 -30.12
CA ASP A 183 3.79 14.64 -30.98
C ASP A 183 4.01 15.03 -32.45
N GLY A 184 5.11 15.73 -32.76
CA GLY A 184 5.40 16.31 -34.08
C GLY A 184 6.31 15.49 -34.99
N GLN A 185 6.61 14.22 -34.68
CA GLN A 185 7.50 13.35 -35.48
C GLN A 185 6.86 12.02 -35.85
#